data_AF-A0A1Y1L4I1-F1
#
_entry.id   AF-A0A1Y1L4I1-F1
#
_cell.length_a   1.000
_cell.length_b   1.000
_cell.length_c   1.000
_cell.angle_alpha   90.00
_cell.angle_beta   90.00
_cell.angle_gamma   90.00
#
_symmetry.space_group_name_H-M   'P 1'
#
loop_
_entity.id
_entity.type
_entity.pdbx_description
1 polymer ?
#
loop_
_entity_poly.entity_id
_entity_poly.type
_entity_poly.pdbx_seq_one_letter_code
_entity_poly.pdbx_strand_id
1 'polypeptide(L)'
;CKTCKKNRPDDHLCYMPVDSITPNLRDFLFIFYDLECTQNKRFSDFQTLHEPNLCVFNQRCEICLNEPLEKIICTNCAVRQQILKFSDVIERLVYYILEIRKRFKHVIVLAHNGQAYDHQFILNYILTKTELKPELIMRG
;
A
#
# COMPACT_ATOMS: atom_id res chain seq x y z
N CYS A 1 -34.03 -16.17 -1.82
CA CYS A 1 -33.33 -15.03 -1.15
C CYS A 1 -34.25 -14.34 -0.14
N LYS A 2 -33.81 -14.09 1.11
CA LYS A 2 -34.53 -13.20 2.06
C LYS A 2 -34.41 -11.71 1.71
N THR A 3 -33.29 -11.29 1.11
CA THR A 3 -33.02 -9.91 0.71
C THR A 3 -33.84 -9.44 -0.50
N CYS A 4 -33.76 -10.15 -1.63
CA CYS A 4 -34.40 -9.77 -2.89
C CYS A 4 -35.74 -10.46 -3.17
N LYS A 5 -36.22 -11.31 -2.24
CA LYS A 5 -37.51 -12.03 -2.31
C LYS A 5 -37.75 -12.86 -3.59
N LYS A 6 -36.69 -13.21 -4.33
CA LYS A 6 -36.74 -14.06 -5.53
C LYS A 6 -36.21 -15.48 -5.24
N ASN A 7 -36.69 -16.45 -6.01
CA ASN A 7 -36.11 -17.80 -6.06
C ASN A 7 -34.72 -17.70 -6.69
N ARG A 8 -33.70 -18.16 -5.97
CA ARG A 8 -32.29 -18.05 -6.34
C ARG A 8 -31.60 -19.33 -5.86
N PRO A 9 -30.57 -19.81 -6.57
CA PRO A 9 -29.77 -20.94 -6.10
C PRO A 9 -29.11 -20.61 -4.76
N ASP A 10 -28.65 -21.64 -4.06
CA ASP A 10 -27.85 -21.49 -2.85
C ASP A 10 -26.58 -20.65 -3.15
N ASP A 11 -26.08 -19.93 -2.14
CA ASP A 11 -24.91 -19.01 -2.22
C ASP A 11 -25.02 -17.77 -3.13
N HIS A 12 -26.21 -17.42 -3.59
CA HIS A 12 -26.41 -16.18 -4.35
C HIS A 12 -26.15 -14.90 -3.52
N LEU A 13 -25.37 -13.97 -4.08
CA LEU A 13 -24.86 -12.77 -3.39
C LEU A 13 -25.84 -11.59 -3.36
N CYS A 14 -27.16 -11.82 -3.30
CA CYS A 14 -28.18 -10.74 -3.34
C CYS A 14 -28.12 -9.75 -2.17
N TYR A 15 -27.44 -10.11 -1.09
CA TYR A 15 -27.22 -9.29 0.09
C TYR A 15 -26.03 -8.34 -0.07
N MET A 16 -25.16 -8.59 -1.04
CA MET A 16 -24.06 -7.69 -1.36
C MET A 16 -24.62 -6.52 -2.16
N PRO A 17 -24.49 -5.27 -1.68
CA PRO A 17 -24.84 -4.10 -2.46
C PRO A 17 -24.03 -4.13 -3.77
N VAL A 18 -24.71 -4.01 -4.90
CA VAL A 18 -24.03 -3.83 -6.19
C VAL A 18 -23.67 -2.36 -6.27
N ASP A 19 -22.39 -2.04 -6.06
CA ASP A 19 -21.88 -0.71 -6.36
C ASP A 19 -21.69 -0.59 -7.86
N SER A 20 -22.62 0.12 -8.52
CA SER A 20 -22.56 0.39 -9.95
C SER A 20 -21.80 1.68 -10.28
N ILE A 21 -21.28 2.38 -9.27
CA ILE A 21 -20.58 3.65 -9.47
C ILE A 21 -19.14 3.33 -9.86
N THR A 22 -18.73 3.76 -11.04
CA THR A 22 -17.30 3.76 -11.40
C THR A 22 -16.66 4.98 -10.76
N PRO A 23 -15.73 4.82 -9.80
CA PRO A 23 -15.09 5.96 -9.17
C PRO A 23 -14.24 6.72 -10.19
N ASN A 24 -14.21 8.05 -10.08
CA ASN A 24 -13.27 8.86 -10.85
C ASN A 24 -11.88 8.74 -10.20
N LEU A 25 -10.97 8.02 -10.86
CA LEU A 25 -9.62 7.75 -10.37
C LEU A 25 -8.58 8.74 -10.90
N ARG A 26 -9.01 9.84 -11.53
CA ARG A 26 -8.07 10.88 -11.99
C ARG A 26 -7.27 11.43 -10.81
N ASP A 27 -5.96 11.60 -11.01
CA ASP A 27 -5.00 12.07 -10.00
C ASP A 27 -4.78 11.10 -8.82
N PHE A 28 -5.32 9.87 -8.88
CA PHE A 28 -4.99 8.80 -7.94
C PHE A 28 -3.75 8.03 -8.36
N LEU A 29 -2.92 7.69 -7.39
CA LEU A 29 -1.84 6.73 -7.52
C LEU A 29 -1.93 5.71 -6.41
N PHE A 30 -2.03 4.44 -6.79
CA PHE A 30 -1.93 3.33 -5.86
C PHE A 30 -0.48 2.85 -5.83
N ILE A 31 0.08 2.65 -4.64
CA ILE A 31 1.40 2.06 -4.41
C ILE A 31 1.19 0.81 -3.56
N PHE A 32 1.40 -0.35 -4.15
CA PHE A 32 1.36 -1.64 -3.46
C PHE A 32 2.79 -2.02 -3.08
N TYR A 33 3.06 -2.26 -1.81
CA TYR A 33 4.41 -2.55 -1.36
C TYR A 33 4.46 -3.74 -0.42
N ASP A 34 5.66 -4.32 -0.32
CA ASP A 34 5.99 -5.39 0.60
C ASP A 34 7.41 -5.19 1.13
N LEU A 35 7.63 -5.54 2.40
CA LEU A 35 8.90 -5.36 3.09
C LEU A 35 9.49 -6.70 3.52
N GLU A 36 10.78 -6.87 3.23
CA GLU A 36 11.57 -7.95 3.81
C GLU A 36 12.47 -7.39 4.91
N CYS A 37 12.53 -8.13 6.02
CA CYS A 37 13.29 -7.74 7.19
C CYS A 37 14.37 -8.77 7.52
N THR A 38 15.46 -8.29 8.13
CA THR A 38 16.43 -9.16 8.80
C THR A 38 16.20 -9.10 10.30
N GLN A 39 16.68 -10.12 11.02
CA GLN A 39 16.56 -10.25 12.48
C GLN A 39 17.93 -10.39 13.14
N ASN A 40 18.95 -9.76 12.56
CA ASN A 40 20.34 -9.93 13.00
C ASN A 40 20.64 -9.20 14.32
N LYS A 41 19.87 -8.15 14.66
CA LYS A 41 20.07 -7.38 15.89
C LYS A 41 19.22 -7.94 17.02
N ARG A 42 19.85 -8.17 18.18
CA ARG A 42 19.15 -8.54 19.41
C ARG A 42 18.59 -7.30 20.09
N PHE A 43 17.33 -7.38 20.49
CA PHE A 43 16.67 -6.38 21.34
C PHE A 43 16.72 -6.81 22.81
N SER A 44 16.57 -8.10 23.08
CA SER A 44 16.73 -8.71 24.40
C SER A 44 17.28 -10.13 24.26
N ASP A 45 17.51 -10.83 25.38
CA ASP A 45 18.02 -12.21 25.39
C ASP A 45 17.13 -13.19 24.61
N PHE A 46 15.84 -12.86 24.43
CA PHE A 46 14.85 -13.71 23.77
C PHE A 46 14.22 -13.10 22.52
N GLN A 47 14.57 -11.86 22.17
CA GLN A 47 13.92 -11.14 21.06
C GLN A 47 14.93 -10.47 20.14
N THR A 48 14.70 -10.62 18.85
CA THR A 48 15.42 -9.94 17.77
C THR A 48 14.58 -8.82 17.17
N LEU A 49 15.24 -7.74 16.77
CA LEU A 49 14.59 -6.62 16.10
C LEU A 49 14.39 -6.93 14.62
N HIS A 50 13.18 -6.69 14.12
CA HIS A 50 12.91 -6.71 12.69
C HIS A 50 13.42 -5.42 12.05
N GLU A 51 14.38 -5.55 11.14
CA GLU A 51 14.95 -4.43 10.41
C GLU A 51 14.68 -4.55 8.91
N PRO A 52 13.80 -3.69 8.36
CA PRO A 52 13.56 -3.62 6.93
C PRO A 52 14.86 -3.36 6.16
N ASN A 53 15.14 -4.17 5.15
CA ASN A 53 16.33 -4.05 4.29
C ASN A 53 16.02 -4.16 2.80
N LEU A 54 14.82 -4.59 2.46
CA LEU A 54 14.32 -4.64 1.10
C LEU A 54 12.86 -4.20 1.09
N CYS A 55 12.53 -3.32 0.16
CA CYS A 55 11.17 -2.93 -0.15
C CYS A 55 10.98 -3.10 -1.66
N VAL A 56 9.96 -3.84 -2.02
CA VAL A 56 9.51 -3.92 -3.41
C VAL A 56 8.17 -3.25 -3.46
N PHE A 57 8.00 -2.30 -4.36
CA PHE A 57 6.71 -1.67 -4.58
C PHE A 57 6.36 -1.54 -6.04
N ASN A 58 5.06 -1.67 -6.31
CA ASN A 58 4.44 -1.54 -7.60
C ASN A 58 3.43 -0.40 -7.56
N GLN A 59 3.50 0.53 -8.52
CA GLN A 59 2.59 1.66 -8.59
C GLN A 59 1.71 1.67 -9.83
N ARG A 60 0.46 2.08 -9.64
CA ARG A 60 -0.60 2.05 -10.63
C ARG A 60 -1.44 3.33 -10.54
N CYS A 61 -1.37 4.17 -11.58
CA CYS A 61 -2.36 5.24 -11.78
C CYS A 61 -3.61 4.70 -12.50
N GLU A 62 -4.57 5.57 -12.79
CA GLU A 62 -5.84 5.22 -13.46
C GLU A 62 -5.66 4.48 -14.79
N ILE A 63 -4.59 4.81 -15.54
CA ILE A 63 -4.28 4.18 -16.83
C ILE A 63 -3.71 2.77 -16.62
N CYS A 64 -3.07 2.51 -15.47
CA CYS A 64 -2.28 1.30 -15.26
C CYS A 64 -3.04 0.17 -14.58
N LEU A 65 -4.19 0.43 -13.97
CA LEU A 65 -4.89 -0.53 -13.12
C LEU A 65 -5.27 -1.81 -13.86
N ASN A 66 -5.64 -1.68 -15.14
CA ASN A 66 -6.04 -2.82 -15.98
C ASN A 66 -4.93 -3.27 -16.94
N GLU A 67 -3.74 -2.68 -16.84
CA GLU A 67 -2.64 -3.01 -17.73
C GLU A 67 -1.85 -4.21 -17.19
N PRO A 68 -1.37 -5.11 -18.06
CA PRO A 68 -0.58 -6.26 -17.65
C PRO A 68 0.64 -5.89 -16.79
N LEU A 69 1.08 -6.83 -15.96
CA LEU A 69 2.21 -6.62 -15.04
C LEU A 69 3.53 -6.42 -15.80
N GLU A 70 3.66 -7.01 -16.98
CA GLU A 70 4.84 -6.99 -17.84
C GLU A 70 5.13 -5.61 -18.43
N LYS A 71 4.14 -4.71 -18.45
CA LYS A 71 4.35 -3.33 -18.89
C LYS A 71 4.94 -2.52 -17.75
N ILE A 72 6.26 -2.40 -17.76
CA ILE A 72 7.05 -1.82 -16.67
C ILE A 72 6.98 -0.29 -16.63
N ILE A 73 6.78 0.38 -17.76
CA ILE A 73 6.84 1.85 -17.85
C ILE A 73 5.48 2.44 -18.23
N CYS A 74 5.05 3.45 -17.49
CA CYS A 74 3.89 4.28 -17.80
C CYS A 74 4.32 5.72 -18.10
N THR A 75 3.67 6.37 -19.05
CA THR A 75 3.88 7.79 -19.34
C THR A 75 3.38 8.70 -18.21
N ASN A 76 2.36 8.28 -17.46
CA ASN A 76 1.82 9.02 -16.33
C ASN A 76 2.58 8.71 -15.04
N CYS A 77 2.57 7.46 -14.56
CA CYS A 77 3.24 7.09 -13.30
C CYS A 77 4.70 6.61 -13.45
N ALA A 78 5.36 6.76 -14.61
CA ALA A 78 6.75 6.33 -14.81
C ALA A 78 6.95 4.81 -14.58
N VAL A 79 8.14 4.42 -14.09
CA VAL A 79 8.50 3.02 -13.83
C VAL A 79 7.63 2.47 -12.70
N ARG A 80 6.87 1.41 -13.00
CA ARG A 80 5.86 0.84 -12.12
C ARG A 80 6.43 0.04 -10.97
N GLN A 81 7.46 -0.78 -11.20
CA GLN A 81 8.10 -1.57 -10.15
C GLN A 81 9.41 -0.92 -9.71
N GLN A 82 9.56 -0.77 -8.39
CA GLN A 82 10.76 -0.26 -7.77
C GLN A 82 11.27 -1.28 -6.74
N ILE A 83 12.58 -1.44 -6.67
CA ILE A 83 13.25 -2.33 -5.74
C ILE A 83 14.26 -1.50 -4.95
N LEU A 84 13.99 -1.32 -3.67
CA LEU A 84 14.85 -0.59 -2.74
C LEU A 84 15.55 -1.60 -1.84
N LYS A 85 16.86 -1.80 -2.03
CA LYS A 85 17.66 -2.74 -1.23
C LYS A 85 18.74 -1.99 -0.44
N PHE A 86 18.34 -1.41 0.70
CA PHE A 86 19.17 -0.56 1.53
C PHE A 86 18.78 -0.66 3.01
N SER A 87 19.66 -0.26 3.92
CA SER A 87 19.35 -0.23 5.37
C SER A 87 18.40 0.91 5.76
N ASP A 88 18.28 1.94 4.93
CA ASP A 88 17.40 3.12 5.10
C ASP A 88 16.12 3.00 4.24
N VAL A 89 15.66 1.77 4.00
CA VAL A 89 14.58 1.49 3.03
C VAL A 89 13.28 2.23 3.32
N ILE A 90 12.92 2.40 4.60
CA ILE A 90 11.70 3.10 5.01
C ILE A 90 11.77 4.59 4.68
N GLU A 91 12.92 5.22 4.95
CA GLU A 91 13.16 6.63 4.63
C GLU A 91 13.03 6.87 3.12
N ARG A 92 13.65 6.00 2.31
CA ARG A 92 13.59 6.09 0.84
C ARG A 92 12.17 5.92 0.32
N LEU A 93 11.41 4.98 0.87
CA LEU A 93 10.02 4.77 0.50
C LEU A 93 9.16 6.00 0.84
N VAL A 94 9.29 6.54 2.06
CA VAL A 94 8.55 7.73 2.48
C VAL A 94 8.93 8.94 1.63
N TYR A 95 10.23 9.16 1.37
CA TYR A 95 10.69 10.21 0.48
C TYR A 95 10.08 10.07 -0.92
N TYR A 96 10.09 8.86 -1.48
CA TYR A 96 9.47 8.58 -2.78
C TYR A 96 7.98 8.95 -2.79
N ILE A 97 7.23 8.55 -1.76
CA ILE A 97 5.80 8.85 -1.61
C ILE A 97 5.55 10.37 -1.56
N LEU A 98 6.38 11.11 -0.82
CA LEU A 98 6.26 12.56 -0.69
C LEU A 98 6.58 13.28 -2.01
N GLU A 99 7.61 12.84 -2.74
CA GLU A 99 7.94 13.40 -4.04
C GLU A 99 6.86 13.12 -5.08
N ILE A 100 6.33 11.90 -5.15
CA ILE A 100 5.30 11.57 -6.14
C ILE A 100 3.95 12.21 -5.84
N ARG A 101 3.66 12.51 -4.56
CA ARG A 101 2.48 13.30 -4.15
C ARG A 101 2.49 14.72 -4.74
N LYS A 102 3.64 15.27 -5.13
CA LYS A 102 3.68 16.55 -5.86
C LYS A 102 3.04 16.46 -7.25
N ARG A 103 2.93 15.24 -7.80
CA ARG A 103 2.33 14.95 -9.12
C ARG A 103 0.93 14.38 -9.02
N PHE A 104 0.64 13.59 -7.98
CA PHE A 104 -0.66 12.94 -7.77
C PHE A 104 -1.31 13.48 -6.50
N LYS A 105 -2.53 14.01 -6.63
CA LYS A 105 -3.28 14.57 -5.50
C LYS A 105 -3.61 13.52 -4.44
N HIS A 106 -3.91 12.29 -4.89
CA HIS A 106 -4.35 11.20 -4.03
C HIS A 106 -3.40 10.01 -4.16
N VAL A 107 -2.39 9.93 -3.29
CA VAL A 107 -1.50 8.76 -3.21
C VAL A 107 -2.02 7.82 -2.12
N ILE A 108 -2.39 6.60 -2.52
CA ILE A 108 -2.86 5.53 -1.64
C ILE A 108 -1.77 4.47 -1.58
N VAL A 109 -1.25 4.22 -0.38
CA VAL A 109 -0.17 3.26 -0.14
C VAL A 109 -0.74 2.06 0.59
N LEU A 110 -0.55 0.87 0.03
CA LEU A 110 -1.16 -0.38 0.47
C LEU A 110 -0.09 -1.44 0.66
N ALA A 111 0.04 -1.95 1.87
CA ALA A 111 0.88 -3.10 2.15
C ALA A 111 0.14 -4.42 1.94
N HIS A 112 0.88 -5.51 1.69
CA HIS A 112 0.31 -6.85 1.74
C HIS A 112 -0.16 -7.23 3.15
N ASN A 113 0.61 -6.88 4.20
CA ASN A 113 0.27 -7.10 5.60
C ASN A 113 0.37 -5.81 6.43
N GLY A 114 -0.46 -4.84 6.07
CA GLY A 114 -0.43 -3.51 6.68
C GLY A 114 -0.79 -3.47 8.17
N GLN A 115 -1.77 -4.25 8.60
CA GLN A 115 -2.30 -4.19 9.98
C GLN A 115 -1.24 -4.57 11.01
N ALA A 116 -0.62 -5.74 10.83
CA ALA A 116 0.22 -6.36 11.85
C ALA A 116 1.71 -6.02 11.67
N TYR A 117 2.15 -5.55 10.51
CA TYR A 117 3.57 -5.54 10.18
C TYR A 117 4.02 -4.29 9.40
N ASP A 118 3.71 -4.21 8.10
CA ASP A 118 4.39 -3.29 7.19
C ASP A 118 4.13 -1.82 7.52
N HIS A 119 2.89 -1.47 7.89
CA HIS A 119 2.56 -0.09 8.22
C HIS A 119 3.21 0.35 9.54
N GLN A 120 3.57 -0.57 10.43
CA GLN A 120 4.18 -0.22 11.72
C GLN A 120 5.53 0.46 11.53
N PHE A 121 6.33 0.01 10.56
CA PHE A 121 7.61 0.63 10.23
C PHE A 121 7.45 2.03 9.67
N ILE A 122 6.51 2.21 8.73
CA ILE A 122 6.23 3.51 8.11
C ILE A 122 5.65 4.48 9.14
N LEU A 123 4.67 4.05 9.93
CA LEU A 123 4.05 4.88 10.97
C LEU A 123 5.08 5.30 12.02
N ASN A 124 5.91 4.37 12.49
CA ASN A 124 6.98 4.68 13.43
C ASN A 124 7.98 5.69 12.84
N TYR A 125 8.36 5.54 11.57
CA TYR A 125 9.23 6.51 10.90
C TYR A 125 8.58 7.90 10.82
N ILE A 126 7.32 7.98 10.39
CA ILE A 126 6.57 9.25 10.33
C ILE A 126 6.55 9.93 11.71
N LEU A 127 6.19 9.20 12.76
CA LEU A 127 6.03 9.74 14.11
C LEU A 127 7.36 10.14 14.78
N THR A 128 8.47 9.49 14.44
CA THR A 128 9.75 9.67 15.15
C THR A 128 10.82 10.39 14.35
N LYS A 129 10.69 10.47 13.01
CA LYS A 129 11.70 11.01 12.10
C LYS A 129 11.19 12.13 11.19
N THR A 130 9.90 12.46 11.24
CA THR A 130 9.32 13.55 10.43
C THR A 130 8.49 14.49 11.30
N GLU A 131 8.17 15.66 10.76
CA GLU A 131 7.22 16.60 11.39
C GLU A 131 5.75 16.34 10.99
N LEU A 132 5.50 15.32 10.15
CA LEU A 132 4.17 14.98 9.68
C LEU A 132 3.34 14.37 10.81
N LYS A 133 2.09 14.82 10.92
CA LYS A 133 1.14 14.34 11.94
C LYS A 133 -0.03 13.63 11.25
N PRO A 134 -0.25 12.34 11.53
CA PRO A 134 -1.44 11.64 11.05
C PRO A 134 -2.71 12.32 11.56
N GLU A 135 -3.66 12.60 10.66
CA GLU A 135 -4.97 13.12 11.05
C GLU A 135 -5.84 12.03 11.68
N LEU A 136 -5.69 10.79 11.20
CA LEU A 136 -6.42 9.62 11.68
C LEU A 136 -5.49 8.41 11.69
N ILE A 137 -5.49 7.70 12.81
CA ILE A 137 -4.88 6.37 12.94
C ILE A 137 -6.02 5.42 13.30
N MET A 138 -6.42 4.59 12.34
CA MET A 138 -7.43 3.57 12.58
C MET A 138 -6.77 2.32 13.19
N ARG A 139 -7.45 1.69 14.14
CA ARG A 139 -7.10 0.33 14.55
C ARG A 139 -7.71 -0.59 13.48
N GLY A 140 -6.86 -1.17 12.62
CA GLY A 140 -7.26 -2.27 11.76
C GLY A 140 -7.67 -3.46 12.60
#